data_AF-A0A3G6JJR3-F1
#
_entry.id   AF-A0A3G6JJR3-F1
#
_cell.length_a   1.000
_cell.length_b   1.000
_cell.length_c   1.000
_cell.angle_alpha   90.00
_cell.angle_beta   90.00
_cell.angle_gamma   90.00
#
_symmetry.space_group_name_H-M   'P 1'
#
loop_
_entity.id
_entity.type
_entity.pdbx_description
1 polymer ?
#
loop_
_entity_poly.entity_id
_entity_poly.type
_entity_poly.pdbx_seq_one_letter_code
_entity_poly.pdbx_strand_id
1 'polypeptide(L)'
;MKFEYESKSKEYDASGAAYATKVILKNRDGAYVPVFLPVEKIDLSNTELLNAALEVIYQENFPQRAENEKFNEIGEKIAKYDEMIEKMQKSIDDSEKITKLATAALNDLINQTYADKGTADEIVT
;
A
#
# COMPACT_ATOMS: atom_id res chain seq x y z
N MET A 1 2.79 -29.88 12.94
CA MET A 1 3.36 -29.72 14.30
C MET A 1 2.91 -28.35 14.82
N LYS A 2 2.41 -28.24 16.06
CA LYS A 2 2.00 -26.95 16.64
C LYS A 2 3.10 -26.43 17.56
N PHE A 3 3.65 -25.26 17.24
CA PHE A 3 4.63 -24.58 18.07
C PHE A 3 3.97 -23.63 19.08
N GLU A 4 4.63 -23.46 20.20
CA GLU A 4 4.30 -22.53 21.28
C GLU A 4 5.56 -21.74 21.64
N TYR A 5 5.35 -20.49 22.05
CA TYR A 5 6.45 -19.66 22.56
C TYR A 5 6.99 -20.27 23.86
N GLU A 6 8.31 -20.40 23.96
CA GLU A 6 8.99 -20.78 25.20
C GLU A 6 9.72 -19.60 25.82
N SER A 7 10.64 -18.98 25.08
CA SER A 7 11.51 -17.93 25.62
C SER A 7 12.08 -17.01 24.53
N LYS A 8 12.63 -15.87 24.98
CA LYS A 8 13.38 -14.92 24.13
C LYS A 8 14.68 -14.48 24.79
N SER A 9 15.70 -14.23 23.98
CA SER A 9 16.99 -13.64 24.40
C SER A 9 17.55 -12.72 23.32
N LYS A 10 18.41 -11.78 23.73
CA LYS A 10 19.32 -11.09 22.81
C LYS A 10 20.54 -11.96 22.60
N GLU A 11 20.97 -12.07 21.35
CA GLU A 11 22.23 -12.72 20.99
C GLU A 11 23.25 -11.66 20.65
N TYR A 12 24.49 -11.86 21.09
CA TYR A 12 25.58 -10.90 21.00
C TYR A 12 26.71 -11.46 20.15
N ASP A 13 27.33 -10.61 19.34
CA ASP A 13 28.50 -10.96 18.56
C ASP A 13 29.79 -10.85 19.40
N ALA A 14 30.94 -11.12 18.78
CA ALA A 14 32.24 -11.05 19.45
C ALA A 14 32.62 -9.64 19.93
N SER A 15 31.96 -8.58 19.44
CA SER A 15 32.15 -7.19 19.90
C SER A 15 31.28 -6.84 21.11
N GLY A 16 30.33 -7.71 21.47
CA GLY A 16 29.33 -7.44 22.49
C GLY A 16 28.13 -6.64 21.98
N ALA A 17 28.01 -6.41 20.66
CA ALA A 17 26.83 -5.81 20.07
C ALA A 17 25.73 -6.87 19.90
N ALA A 18 24.48 -6.50 20.22
CA ALA A 18 23.35 -7.38 19.99
C ALA A 18 23.06 -7.46 18.48
N TYR A 19 23.02 -8.67 17.93
CA TYR A 19 22.81 -8.89 16.49
C TYR A 19 21.48 -9.55 16.16
N ALA A 20 20.82 -10.20 17.13
CA ALA A 20 19.54 -10.87 16.90
C ALA A 20 18.70 -10.99 18.17
N THR A 21 17.39 -11.14 17.97
CA THR A 21 16.44 -11.65 18.96
C THR A 21 16.25 -13.14 18.71
N LYS A 22 16.73 -13.99 19.61
CA LYS A 22 16.48 -15.43 19.54
C LYS A 22 15.17 -15.76 20.24
N VAL A 23 14.27 -16.40 19.51
CA VAL A 23 13.01 -16.94 20.02
C VAL A 23 13.12 -18.45 20.05
N ILE A 24 12.84 -19.07 21.18
CA ILE A 24 12.72 -20.51 21.28
C ILE A 24 11.25 -20.88 21.15
N LEU A 25 10.96 -21.69 20.15
CA LEU A 25 9.66 -22.33 19.99
C LEU A 25 9.75 -23.76 20.50
N LYS A 26 8.75 -24.20 21.27
CA LYS A 26 8.62 -25.59 21.67
C LYS A 26 7.40 -26.23 21.05
N ASN A 27 7.35 -27.54 21.04
CA ASN A 27 6.14 -28.28 20.72
C ASN A 27 5.87 -29.39 21.74
N ARG A 28 4.69 -30.00 21.68
CA ARG A 28 4.29 -31.07 22.62
C ARG A 28 5.12 -32.35 22.49
N ASP A 29 5.82 -32.53 21.38
CA ASP A 29 6.67 -33.70 21.11
C ASP A 29 8.11 -33.49 21.65
N GLY A 30 8.40 -32.38 22.33
CA GLY A 30 9.69 -32.09 22.94
C GLY A 30 10.71 -31.43 22.01
N ALA A 31 10.31 -31.00 20.81
CA ALA A 31 11.18 -30.22 19.94
C ALA A 31 11.37 -28.79 20.48
N TYR A 32 12.59 -28.29 20.40
CA TYR A 32 12.96 -26.91 20.68
C TYR A 32 13.63 -26.32 19.44
N VAL A 33 12.97 -25.33 18.83
CA VAL A 33 13.38 -24.73 17.56
C VAL A 33 13.79 -23.28 17.82
N PRO A 34 15.10 -22.96 17.74
CA PRO A 34 15.56 -21.58 17.80
C PRO A 34 15.27 -20.87 16.48
N VAL A 35 14.65 -19.70 16.55
CA VAL A 35 14.42 -18.80 15.42
C VAL A 35 15.06 -17.45 15.72
N PHE A 36 15.86 -16.94 14.78
CA PHE A 36 16.55 -15.66 14.92
C PHE A 36 15.79 -14.57 14.17
N LEU A 37 15.36 -13.55 14.92
CA LEU A 37 14.64 -12.39 14.42
C LEU A 37 15.54 -11.14 14.50
N PRO A 38 15.18 -10.04 13.80
CA PRO A 38 15.87 -8.76 13.95
C PRO A 38 15.98 -8.31 15.41
N VAL A 39 17.07 -7.61 15.74
CA VAL A 39 17.40 -7.23 17.12
C VAL A 39 16.35 -6.32 17.75
N GLU A 40 15.67 -5.51 16.96
CA GLU A 40 14.62 -4.56 17.37
C GLU A 40 13.34 -5.27 17.82
N LYS A 41 13.14 -6.53 17.41
CA LYS A 41 11.94 -7.30 17.77
C LYS A 41 11.95 -7.79 19.22
N ILE A 42 13.05 -7.61 19.95
CA ILE A 42 13.18 -8.06 21.34
C ILE A 42 12.05 -7.54 22.26
N ASP A 43 11.53 -6.35 21.96
CA ASP A 43 10.52 -5.68 22.78
C ASP A 43 9.07 -6.09 22.45
N LEU A 44 8.88 -6.90 21.40
CA LEU A 44 7.57 -7.44 21.04
C LEU A 44 7.02 -8.38 22.12
N SER A 45 5.70 -8.48 22.16
CA SER A 45 5.00 -9.44 23.01
C SER A 45 5.28 -10.89 22.58
N ASN A 46 5.07 -11.84 23.49
CA ASN A 46 5.27 -13.26 23.19
C ASN A 46 4.43 -13.75 22.00
N THR A 47 3.21 -13.22 21.85
CA THR A 47 2.31 -13.54 20.74
C THR A 47 2.84 -13.01 19.41
N GLU A 48 3.33 -11.76 19.38
CA GLU A 48 3.92 -11.17 18.19
C GLU A 48 5.21 -11.89 17.79
N LEU A 49 6.04 -12.28 18.77
CA LEU A 49 7.25 -13.07 18.55
C LEU A 49 6.95 -14.47 18.02
N LEU A 50 5.90 -15.13 18.54
CA LEU A 50 5.44 -16.41 18.02
C LEU A 50 5.05 -16.31 16.54
N ASN A 51 4.23 -15.32 16.20
CA ASN A 51 3.80 -15.12 14.81
C ASN A 51 4.98 -14.81 13.89
N ALA A 52 5.90 -13.93 14.30
CA ALA A 52 7.09 -13.60 13.53
C ALA A 52 8.02 -14.80 13.34
N ALA A 53 8.17 -15.64 14.36
CA ALA A 53 9.00 -16.85 14.28
C ALA A 53 8.37 -17.93 13.40
N LEU A 54 7.04 -18.11 13.48
CA LEU A 54 6.29 -19.00 12.61
C LEU A 54 6.38 -18.57 11.14
N GLU A 55 6.33 -17.27 10.87
CA GLU A 55 6.51 -16.72 9.53
C GLU A 55 7.89 -17.06 8.96
N VAL A 56 8.98 -16.91 9.74
CA VAL A 56 10.33 -17.31 9.31
C VAL A 56 10.36 -18.79 8.95
N ILE A 57 9.83 -19.66 9.82
CA ILE A 57 9.75 -21.10 9.57
C ILE A 57 8.95 -21.40 8.29
N TYR A 58 7.84 -20.69 8.07
CA TYR A 58 7.02 -20.86 6.88
C TYR A 58 7.79 -20.48 5.60
N GLN A 59 8.45 -19.33 5.60
CA GLN A 59 9.23 -18.84 4.47
C GLN A 59 10.41 -19.79 4.14
N GLU A 60 11.12 -20.29 5.15
CA GLU A 60 12.26 -21.19 4.96
C GLU A 60 11.84 -22.58 4.44
N ASN A 61 10.69 -23.11 4.89
CA ASN A 61 10.23 -24.44 4.49
C ASN A 61 9.38 -24.43 3.22
N PHE A 62 8.75 -23.31 2.87
CA PHE A 62 7.84 -23.19 1.72
C PHE A 62 8.12 -21.94 0.87
N PRO A 63 9.38 -21.71 0.43
CA PRO A 63 9.77 -20.45 -0.21
C PRO A 63 8.92 -20.13 -1.45
N GLN A 64 8.65 -21.11 -2.30
CA GLN A 64 7.82 -20.90 -3.50
C GLN A 64 6.37 -20.50 -3.18
N ARG A 65 5.79 -21.02 -2.08
CA ARG A 65 4.41 -20.67 -1.69
C ARG A 65 4.36 -19.28 -1.08
N ALA A 66 5.31 -19.01 -0.18
CA ALA A 66 5.51 -17.70 0.42
C ALA A 66 5.71 -16.59 -0.63
N GLU A 67 6.52 -16.85 -1.65
CA GLU A 67 6.72 -15.94 -2.78
C GLU A 67 5.42 -15.76 -3.57
N ASN A 68 4.76 -16.86 -3.98
CA ASN A 68 3.50 -16.79 -4.73
C ASN A 68 2.40 -16.01 -3.98
N GLU A 69 2.27 -16.19 -2.67
CA GLU A 69 1.29 -15.47 -1.86
C GLU A 69 1.59 -13.96 -1.82
N LYS A 70 2.86 -13.58 -1.63
CA LYS A 70 3.28 -12.16 -1.70
C LYS A 70 3.07 -11.56 -3.08
N PHE A 71 3.40 -12.30 -4.15
CA PHE A 71 3.18 -11.84 -5.52
C PHE A 71 1.70 -11.67 -5.84
N ASN A 72 0.84 -12.59 -5.37
CA ASN A 72 -0.60 -12.46 -5.54
C ASN A 72 -1.14 -11.22 -4.81
N GLU A 73 -0.72 -10.97 -3.56
CA GLU A 73 -1.13 -9.77 -2.82
C GLU A 73 -0.68 -8.48 -3.53
N ILE A 74 0.53 -8.45 -4.08
CA ILE A 74 1.03 -7.32 -4.88
C ILE A 74 0.20 -7.18 -6.17
N GLY A 75 -0.08 -8.28 -6.86
CA GLY A 75 -0.91 -8.29 -8.07
C GLY A 75 -2.30 -7.72 -7.81
N GLU A 76 -2.96 -8.10 -6.71
CA GLU A 76 -4.25 -7.54 -6.32
C GLU A 76 -4.18 -6.03 -6.03
N LYS A 77 -3.10 -5.56 -5.39
CA LYS A 77 -2.90 -4.12 -5.15
C LYS A 77 -2.68 -3.36 -6.46
N ILE A 78 -1.91 -3.92 -7.39
CA ILE A 78 -1.68 -3.35 -8.72
C ILE A 78 -3.01 -3.24 -9.48
N ALA A 79 -3.81 -4.32 -9.53
CA ALA A 79 -5.11 -4.29 -10.19
C ALA A 79 -6.05 -3.21 -9.62
N LYS A 80 -6.06 -3.04 -8.29
CA LYS A 80 -6.82 -1.95 -7.64
C LYS A 80 -6.31 -0.56 -8.04
N TYR A 81 -5.00 -0.38 -8.20
CA TYR A 81 -4.44 0.88 -8.67
C TYR A 81 -4.78 1.14 -10.13
N ASP A 82 -4.73 0.13 -10.99
CA ASP A 82 -5.13 0.25 -12.40
C ASP A 82 -6.59 0.71 -12.52
N GLU A 83 -7.51 0.08 -11.78
CA GLU A 83 -8.92 0.52 -11.72
C GLU A 83 -9.07 1.97 -11.23
N MET A 84 -8.25 2.40 -10.26
CA MET A 84 -8.27 3.75 -9.74
C MET A 84 -7.74 4.75 -10.78
N ILE A 85 -6.67 4.39 -11.51
CA ILE A 85 -6.10 5.19 -12.59
C ILE A 85 -7.11 5.34 -13.72
N GLU A 86 -7.79 4.27 -14.14
CA GLU A 86 -8.85 4.35 -15.15
C GLU A 86 -9.99 5.29 -14.73
N LYS A 87 -10.44 5.20 -13.48
CA LYS A 87 -11.46 6.12 -12.94
C LYS A 87 -10.98 7.56 -12.91
N MET A 88 -9.73 7.81 -12.52
CA MET A 88 -9.14 9.15 -12.52
C MET A 88 -9.05 9.71 -13.93
N GLN A 89 -8.58 8.92 -14.91
CA GLN A 89 -8.49 9.36 -16.30
C GLN A 89 -9.87 9.74 -16.85
N LYS A 90 -10.89 8.92 -16.59
CA LYS A 90 -12.27 9.24 -16.99
C LYS A 90 -12.76 10.53 -16.35
N SER A 91 -12.48 10.75 -15.07
CA SER A 91 -12.86 11.99 -14.37
C SER A 91 -12.16 13.22 -14.94
N ILE A 92 -10.89 13.08 -15.37
CA ILE A 92 -10.14 14.15 -16.03
C ILE A 92 -10.78 14.45 -17.38
N ASP A 93 -11.06 13.44 -18.21
CA ASP A 93 -11.67 13.61 -19.53
C ASP A 93 -13.05 14.28 -19.43
N ASP A 94 -13.87 13.89 -18.46
CA ASP A 94 -15.19 14.49 -18.23
C ASP A 94 -15.05 15.95 -17.75
N SER A 95 -14.07 16.24 -16.89
CA SER A 95 -13.78 17.61 -16.44
C SER A 95 -13.28 18.50 -17.58
N GLU A 96 -12.44 17.97 -18.48
CA GLU A 96 -12.00 18.68 -19.68
C GLU A 96 -13.17 19.00 -20.61
N LYS A 97 -14.09 18.05 -20.83
CA LYS A 97 -15.30 18.29 -21.64
C LYS A 97 -16.18 19.37 -21.03
N ILE A 98 -16.42 19.31 -19.72
CA ILE A 98 -17.21 20.33 -19.01
C ILE A 98 -16.54 21.70 -19.15
N THR A 99 -15.22 21.76 -18.99
CA THR A 99 -14.45 23.01 -19.13
C THR A 99 -14.57 23.57 -20.54
N LYS A 100 -14.38 22.75 -21.58
CA LYS A 100 -14.56 23.16 -22.99
C LYS A 100 -15.97 23.68 -23.28
N LEU A 101 -17.01 22.99 -22.78
CA LEU A 101 -18.40 23.41 -22.93
C LEU A 101 -18.68 24.74 -22.21
N ALA A 102 -18.18 24.90 -20.98
CA ALA A 102 -18.32 26.13 -20.22
C ALA A 102 -17.63 27.31 -20.92
N THR A 103 -16.41 27.11 -21.43
CA THR A 103 -15.70 28.12 -22.23
C THR A 103 -16.47 28.51 -23.49
N ALA A 104 -17.03 27.53 -24.22
CA ALA A 104 -17.83 27.80 -25.42
C ALA A 104 -19.09 28.62 -25.08
N ALA A 105 -19.84 28.21 -24.06
CA ALA A 105 -21.04 28.93 -23.63
C ALA A 105 -20.75 30.37 -23.16
N LEU A 106 -19.62 30.58 -22.46
CA LEU A 106 -19.17 31.91 -22.07
C LEU A 106 -18.83 32.78 -23.29
N ASN A 107 -18.12 32.22 -24.28
CA ASN A 107 -17.80 32.94 -25.51
C ASN A 107 -19.06 33.31 -26.31
N ASP A 108 -20.05 32.43 -26.38
CA ASP A 108 -21.33 32.70 -27.06
C ASP A 108 -22.10 33.82 -26.35
N LEU A 109 -22.15 33.80 -25.02
CA LEU A 109 -22.79 34.87 -24.24
C LEU A 109 -22.09 36.22 -24.47
N ILE A 110 -20.76 36.23 -24.44
CA ILE A 110 -19.93 37.40 -24.78
C ILE A 110 -20.36 37.92 -26.16
N ASN A 111 -20.34 37.09 -27.20
CA ASN A 111 -20.68 37.49 -28.56
C ASN A 111 -22.11 38.06 -28.67
N GLN A 112 -23.10 37.45 -28.02
CA GLN A 112 -24.47 37.97 -27.99
C GLN A 112 -24.54 39.36 -27.32
N THR A 113 -23.88 39.54 -26.17
CA THR A 113 -23.88 40.84 -25.47
C THR A 113 -23.14 41.96 -26.23
N TYR A 114 -22.15 41.62 -27.06
CA TYR A 114 -21.48 42.60 -27.92
C TYR A 114 -22.26 42.88 -29.23
N ALA A 115 -22.96 41.90 -29.78
CA ALA A 115 -23.84 42.09 -30.94
C ALA A 115 -25.04 43.01 -30.62
N ASP A 116 -25.60 42.90 -29.41
CA ASP A 116 -26.72 43.75 -28.95
C ASP A 116 -26.32 45.21 -28.65
N LYS A 117 -25.02 45.49 -28.47
CA LYS A 117 -24.53 46.87 -28.30
C LYS A 117 -24.23 47.58 -29.62
N GLY A 118 -23.96 46.83 -30.69
CA GLY A 118 -23.72 47.39 -32.03
C GLY A 118 -24.98 47.93 -32.71
N THR A 119 -26.16 47.47 -32.29
CA THR A 119 -27.46 47.91 -32.84
C THR A 119 -28.07 49.11 -32.11
N ALA A 120 -27.50 49.51 -30.95
CA ALA A 120 -27.99 50.64 -30.17
C ALA A 120 -27.38 52.00 -30.60
N ASP A 121 -26.25 52.01 -31.30
CA ASP A 121 -25.54 53.23 -31.71
C ASP A 121 -25.90 53.74 -33.12
N GLU A 122 -26.79 53.05 -33.87
CA GLU A 122 -27.21 53.47 -35.23
C GLU A 122 -28.55 54.23 -35.29
N ILE A 123 -29.16 54.60 -34.15
CA ILE A 123 -30.46 55.32 -34.13
C ILE A 123 -30.35 56.72 -33.51
N VAL A 124 -29.32 57.50 -33.85
CA VAL A 124 -29.32 58.96 -33.65
C VAL A 124 -28.55 59.63 -34.79
N THR A 125 -29.23 60.00 -35.88
CA THR A 125 -28.88 61.18 -36.71
C THR A 125 -30.04 61.60 -37.59
#